data_AF-A0A011PAR0-F1
#
_entry.id   AF-A0A011PAR0-F1
#
_cell.length_a   1.000
_cell.length_b   1.000
_cell.length_c   1.000
_cell.angle_alpha   90.00
_cell.angle_beta   90.00
_cell.angle_gamma   90.00
#
_symmetry.space_group_name_H-M   'P 1'
#
loop_
_entity.id
_entity.type
_entity.pdbx_description
1 polymer ?
#
loop_
_entity_poly.entity_id
_entity_poly.type
_entity_poly.pdbx_seq_one_letter_code
_entity_poly.pdbx_strand_id
1 'polypeptide(L)' 'MQALDIQYALKKAGISQAAIARQVSVSQVTVSYVVAGKTTSRPIAEAIATATGLTLDVLWPGKYPTHTPEASS' A
#
# COMPACT_ATOMS: atom_id res chain seq x y z
N MET A 1 6.40 0.37 8.61
CA MET A 1 7.70 0.02 7.98
C MET A 1 8.36 1.25 7.36
N GLN A 2 9.63 1.15 6.95
CA GLN A 2 10.30 2.16 6.10
C GLN A 2 10.07 1.87 4.61
N ALA A 3 10.22 2.89 3.75
CA ALA A 3 9.97 2.78 2.32
C ALA A 3 10.82 1.71 1.61
N LEU A 4 12.06 1.49 2.06
CA LEU A 4 12.94 0.44 1.51
C LEU A 4 12.44 -0.97 1.82
N ASP A 5 11.85 -1.14 3.00
CA ASP A 5 11.30 -2.43 3.44
C ASP A 5 10.07 -2.81 2.60
N ILE A 6 9.17 -1.85 2.35
CA ILE A 6 8.02 -2.04 1.46
C ILE A 6 8.47 -2.38 0.03
N GLN A 7 9.51 -1.72 -0.47
CA GLN A 7 10.09 -2.04 -1.78
C GLN A 7 10.69 -3.44 -1.83
N TYR A 8 11.36 -3.86 -0.76
CA TYR A 8 11.91 -5.21 -0.64
C TYR A 8 10.79 -6.26 -0.59
N ALA A 9 9.72 -6.00 0.17
CA ALA A 9 8.55 -6.88 0.23
C ALA A 9 7.88 -7.05 -1.14
N LEU A 10 7.70 -5.96 -1.89
CA LEU A 10 7.19 -6.01 -3.27
C LEU A 10 8.11 -6.82 -4.19
N LYS A 11 9.43 -6.61 -4.09
CA LYS A 11 10.42 -7.36 -4.87
C LYS A 11 10.39 -8.85 -4.54
N LYS A 12 10.26 -9.21 -3.26
CA LYS A 12 10.12 -10.60 -2.79
C LYS A 12 8.84 -11.25 -3.31
N ALA A 13 7.76 -10.47 -3.45
CA ALA A 13 6.51 -10.91 -4.06
C ALA A 13 6.54 -10.95 -5.60
N GLY A 14 7.64 -10.52 -6.24
CA GLY A 14 7.75 -10.47 -7.70
C GLY A 14 6.89 -9.38 -8.36
N ILE A 15 6.38 -8.42 -7.60
CA ILE A 15 5.51 -7.35 -8.09
C ILE A 15 6.26 -6.02 -8.12
N SER A 16 6.12 -5.28 -9.22
CA SER A 16 6.70 -3.95 -9.37
C SER A 16 5.71 -2.84 -9.04
N GLN A 17 6.21 -1.66 -8.65
CA GLN A 17 5.35 -0.47 -8.44
C GLN A 17 4.60 -0.07 -9.72
N ALA A 18 5.17 -0.31 -10.90
CA ALA A 18 4.50 -0.08 -12.18
C ALA A 18 3.33 -1.05 -12.41
N ALA A 19 3.43 -2.31 -11.95
CA ALA A 19 2.32 -3.26 -11.99
C ALA A 19 1.17 -2.82 -11.08
N ILE A 20 1.48 -2.38 -9.85
CA ILE A 20 0.48 -1.80 -8.93
C ILE A 20 -0.18 -0.56 -9.57
N ALA A 21 0.63 0.33 -10.14
CA ALA A 21 0.13 1.54 -10.79
C ALA A 21 -0.87 1.23 -11.92
N ARG A 22 -0.58 0.22 -12.74
CA ARG A 22 -1.50 -0.27 -13.78
C ARG A 22 -2.78 -0.88 -13.20
N GLN A 23 -2.67 -1.64 -12.11
CA GLN A 23 -3.81 -2.28 -11.44
C GLN A 23 -4.83 -1.27 -10.92
N VAL A 24 -4.36 -0.14 -10.39
CA VAL A 24 -5.21 0.91 -9.82
C VAL A 24 -5.35 2.14 -10.71
N SER A 25 -4.90 2.05 -11.97
CA SER A 25 -4.97 3.11 -13.00
C SER A 25 -4.41 4.48 -12.55
N VAL A 26 -3.23 4.48 -11.92
CA VAL A 26 -2.52 5.70 -11.50
C VAL A 26 -1.11 5.76 -12.10
N SER A 27 -0.44 6.91 -11.92
CA SER A 27 0.98 7.03 -12.24
C SER A 27 1.85 6.25 -11.25
N GLN A 28 2.94 5.67 -11.75
CA GLN A 28 3.96 5.04 -10.91
C GLN A 28 4.52 6.00 -9.85
N VAL A 29 4.62 7.30 -10.15
CA VAL A 29 5.10 8.31 -9.20
C VAL A 29 4.18 8.40 -7.98
N THR A 30 2.86 8.31 -8.20
CA THR A 30 1.87 8.30 -7.11
C THR A 30 2.08 7.10 -6.20
N VAL A 31 2.35 5.92 -6.78
CA VAL A 31 2.66 4.71 -6.01
C VAL A 31 3.94 4.92 -5.20
N SER A 32 5.00 5.48 -5.79
CA SER A 32 6.24 5.78 -5.08
C SER A 32 6.04 6.75 -3.92
N TYR A 33 5.15 7.75 -4.03
CA TYR A 33 4.83 8.65 -2.93
C TYR A 33 4.09 7.96 -1.78
N VAL A 34 3.21 7.00 -2.08
CA VAL A 34 2.54 6.19 -1.05
C VAL A 34 3.54 5.26 -0.36
N VAL A 35 4.39 4.57 -1.13
CA VAL A 35 5.48 3.72 -0.59
C VAL A 35 6.42 4.54 0.29
N ALA A 36 6.75 5.77 -0.10
CA ALA A 36 7.56 6.68 0.70
C ALA A 36 6.83 7.29 1.91
N GLY A 37 5.52 7.07 2.06
CA GLY A 37 4.70 7.67 3.11
C GLY A 37 4.49 9.18 2.98
N LYS A 38 4.83 9.76 1.81
CA LYS A 38 4.67 11.20 1.51
C LYS A 38 3.21 11.58 1.28
N THR A 39 2.44 10.65 0.71
CA THR A 39 0.99 10.79 0.54
C THR A 39 0.29 9.53 1.02
N THR A 40 -1.01 9.63 1.23
CA THR A 40 -1.86 8.49 1.59
C THR A 40 -2.85 8.24 0.46
N SER A 41 -3.04 6.97 0.12
CA SER A 41 -4.04 6.56 -0.86
C SER A 41 -4.43 5.14 -0.54
N ARG A 42 -5.66 4.98 -0.03
CA ARG A 42 -6.19 3.69 0.37
C ARG A 42 -6.20 2.65 -0.75
N PRO A 43 -6.66 2.91 -1.99
CA PRO A 43 -6.64 1.91 -3.06
C PRO A 43 -5.21 1.46 -3.42
N ILE A 44 -4.23 2.37 -3.42
CA ILE A 44 -2.83 2.02 -3.68
C ILE A 44 -2.26 1.18 -2.54
N ALA A 45 -2.52 1.59 -1.29
CA ALA A 45 -2.02 0.91 -0.11
C ALA A 45 -2.63 -0.50 0.03
N GLU A 46 -3.93 -0.66 -0.28
CA GLU A 46 -4.62 -1.95 -0.29
C GLU A 46 -4.09 -2.87 -1.39
N ALA A 47 -3.77 -2.34 -2.57
CA ALA A 47 -3.12 -3.11 -3.63
C ALA A 47 -1.72 -3.60 -3.20
N ILE A 48 -0.93 -2.76 -2.53
CA ILE A 48 0.39 -3.13 -2.00
C ILE A 48 0.26 -4.16 -0.86
N ALA A 49 -0.71 -3.98 0.04
CA ALA A 49 -1.01 -4.93 1.11
C ALA A 49 -1.36 -6.31 0.53
N THR A 50 -2.24 -6.33 -0.46
CA THR A 50 -2.63 -7.56 -1.17
C THR A 50 -1.42 -8.22 -1.85
N ALA A 51 -0.59 -7.43 -2.54
CA ALA A 51 0.60 -7.92 -3.23
C ALA A 51 1.67 -8.49 -2.28
N THR A 52 1.82 -7.89 -1.10
CA THR A 52 2.86 -8.27 -0.12
C THR A 52 2.37 -9.29 0.91
N GLY A 53 1.05 -9.50 1.01
CA GLY A 53 0.43 -10.29 2.08
C GLY A 53 0.51 -9.63 3.46
N LEU A 54 0.87 -8.34 3.53
CA LEU A 54 1.01 -7.58 4.76
C LEU A 54 -0.19 -6.66 4.97
N THR A 55 -0.51 -6.34 6.22
CA THR A 55 -1.59 -5.40 6.53
C THR A 55 -1.13 -3.95 6.36
N LEU A 56 -2.11 -3.05 6.16
CA LEU A 56 -1.86 -1.62 6.08
C LEU A 56 -1.16 -1.06 7.32
N ASP A 57 -1.47 -1.59 8.50
CA ASP A 57 -0.86 -1.17 9.77
C ASP A 57 0.62 -1.60 9.87
N VAL A 58 0.98 -2.77 9.34
CA VAL A 58 2.39 -3.21 9.28
C VAL A 58 3.18 -2.33 8.31
N LEU A 59 2.62 -2.10 7.11
CA LEU A 59 3.25 -1.30 6.06
C LEU A 59 3.37 0.18 6.48
N TRP A 60 2.26 0.78 6.92
CA TRP A 60 2.13 2.18 7.31
C TRP A 60 1.42 2.32 8.67
N PRO A 61 2.13 2.09 9.79
CA PRO A 61 1.53 2.10 11.12
C PRO A 61 0.86 3.44 11.43
N GLY A 62 -0.40 3.38 11.85
CA GLY A 62 -1.21 4.56 12.21
C GLY A 62 -1.60 5.48 11.06
N LYS A 63 -1.35 5.12 9.79
CA LYS A 63 -1.71 5.96 8.62
C LYS A 63 -3.08 5.64 8.02
N TYR A 64 -3.53 4.39 8.16
CA TYR A 64 -4.80 3.94 7.61
C TYR A 64 -5.71 3.51 8.75
N PRO A 65 -6.74 4.30 9.11
CA PRO A 65 -7.70 3.87 10.11
C PRO A 65 -8.48 2.66 9.58
N THR A 66 -8.49 1.58 10.35
CA THR A 66 -9.44 0.47 10.21
C THR A 66 -10.81 0.98 10.65
N HIS A 67 -11.42 1.85 9.86
CA HIS A 67 -12.86 2.04 9.92
C HIS A 67 -13.49 0.78 9.32
N THR A 68 -13.67 -0.23 10.16
CA THR A 68 -14.84 -1.09 10.06
C THR A 68 -16.00 -0.20 10.52
N PRO A 69 -16.93 0.22 9.65
CA PRO A 69 -18.22 0.65 10.16
C PRO A 69 -18.80 -0.60 10.83
N GLU A 70 -18.78 -0.63 12.15
CA GLU A 70 -19.67 -1.50 12.91
C GLU A 70 -21.08 -1.10 12.45
N ALA A 71 -21.62 -1.92 11.55
CA ALA A 71 -23.03 -1.90 11.26
C ALA A 71 -23.75 -2.14 12.58
N SER A 72 -24.47 -1.10 12.99
CA SER A 72 -25.61 -1.12 13.89
C SER A 72 -26.27 -2.49 14.03
N SER A 73 -26.39 -2.97 15.27
CA SER A 73 -27.56 -3.66 15.82
C SER A 73 -27.43 -3.75 17.34
#